data_AF-A0A371DWH4-F1
#
_entry.id   AF-A0A371DWH4-F1
#
_cell.length_a   1.000
_cell.length_b   1.000
_cell.length_c   1.000
_cell.angle_alpha   90.00
_cell.angle_beta   90.00
_cell.angle_gamma   90.00
#
_symmetry.space_group_name_H-M   'P 1'
#
loop_
_entity.id
_entity.type
_entity.pdbx_description
1 polymer ?
#
loop_
_entity_poly.entity_id
_entity_poly.type
_entity_poly.pdbx_seq_one_letter_code
_entity_poly.pdbx_strand_id
1 'polypeptide(L)'
;MPPRKRTKNSQISLPAEESAQVVPAATRRNLRGRRGGLKDMLEMPLDVLMGIFTFMHPRDLLNLARTNTAFRTFLLERSAQQLWKSSMAHVGDLPPCPTYMSEPEYINLLFFTHCHVRIASWM
;
A
#
# COMPACT_ATOMS: atom_id res chain seq x y z
N MET A 1 -21.79 -44.56 -3.37
CA MET A 1 -21.25 -45.31 -2.21
C MET A 1 -19.73 -45.42 -2.34
N PRO A 2 -18.96 -45.44 -1.24
CA PRO A 2 -17.59 -44.90 -1.10
C PRO A 2 -16.48 -45.96 -1.24
N PRO A 3 -15.21 -45.61 -0.98
CA PRO A 3 -14.43 -46.50 -0.11
C PRO A 3 -13.70 -45.78 1.06
N ARG A 4 -14.07 -46.25 2.27
CA ARG A 4 -13.27 -46.48 3.49
C ARG A 4 -11.77 -46.75 3.21
N LYS A 5 -10.77 -46.51 4.08
CA LYS A 5 -10.59 -46.71 5.54
C LYS A 5 -9.11 -46.36 5.84
N ARG A 6 -8.74 -45.82 7.01
CA ARG A 6 -7.90 -46.52 8.02
C ARG A 6 -7.68 -45.66 9.28
N THR A 7 -8.17 -46.17 10.40
CA THR A 7 -7.84 -45.73 11.78
C THR A 7 -6.67 -46.57 12.30
N LYS A 8 -5.76 -46.01 13.10
CA LYS A 8 -5.10 -46.77 14.18
C LYS A 8 -4.80 -45.86 15.38
N ASN A 9 -5.33 -46.33 16.50
CA ASN A 9 -5.30 -45.79 17.86
C ASN A 9 -4.08 -46.34 18.61
N SER A 10 -3.50 -45.56 19.53
CA SER A 10 -2.89 -46.06 20.78
C SER A 10 -2.32 -44.91 21.61
N GLN A 11 -2.89 -44.71 22.80
CA GLN A 11 -2.43 -43.85 23.90
C GLN A 11 -1.15 -44.42 24.55
N ILE A 12 -0.34 -43.57 25.22
CA ILE A 12 0.05 -43.66 26.66
C ILE A 12 1.22 -42.70 27.02
N SER A 13 0.98 -41.93 28.11
CA SER A 13 1.84 -41.27 29.12
C SER A 13 2.89 -40.18 28.81
N LEU A 14 2.69 -39.04 29.48
CA LEU A 14 3.63 -37.96 29.87
C LEU A 14 4.60 -38.44 30.99
N PRO A 15 5.81 -37.84 31.23
CA PRO A 15 5.92 -36.48 31.82
C PRO A 15 7.17 -35.62 31.47
N ALA A 16 7.06 -34.34 31.88
CA ALA A 16 8.09 -33.35 32.25
C ALA A 16 8.75 -32.45 31.17
N GLU A 17 8.37 -31.17 31.26
CA GLU A 17 9.24 -29.97 31.30
C GLU A 17 10.33 -29.80 30.21
N GLU A 18 10.05 -28.97 29.18
CA GLU A 18 10.99 -27.93 28.75
C GLU A 18 10.27 -26.81 27.97
N SER A 19 10.24 -25.62 28.54
CA SER A 19 9.62 -24.42 27.96
C SER A 19 10.45 -23.87 26.80
N ALA A 20 10.13 -24.29 25.57
CA ALA A 20 10.55 -23.59 24.36
C ALA A 20 9.31 -22.99 23.68
N GLN A 21 9.05 -21.71 23.94
CA GLN A 21 8.03 -20.95 23.22
C GLN A 21 8.43 -20.81 21.75
N VAL A 22 7.90 -21.70 20.90
CA VAL A 22 7.97 -21.57 19.45
C VAL A 22 7.05 -20.42 19.06
N VAL A 23 7.64 -19.25 18.79
CA VAL A 23 6.94 -18.12 18.17
C VAL A 23 6.29 -18.65 16.88
N PRO A 24 4.95 -18.61 16.73
CA PRO A 24 4.34 -19.13 15.52
C PRO A 24 4.77 -18.20 14.38
N ALA A 25 5.54 -18.76 13.45
CA ALA A 25 5.95 -18.09 12.24
C ALA A 25 4.71 -17.50 11.56
N ALA A 26 4.67 -16.17 11.45
CA ALA A 26 3.55 -15.42 10.92
C ALA A 26 3.08 -16.08 9.61
N THR A 27 1.87 -16.64 9.63
CA THR A 27 1.30 -17.33 8.48
C THR A 27 1.20 -16.31 7.36
N ARG A 28 2.08 -16.44 6.33
CA ARG A 28 2.05 -15.55 5.18
C ARG A 28 0.67 -15.67 4.56
N ARG A 29 -0.13 -14.60 4.68
CA ARG A 29 -1.45 -14.55 4.06
C ARG A 29 -1.25 -14.80 2.57
N ASN A 30 -1.90 -15.83 2.04
CA ASN A 30 -1.94 -16.05 0.59
C ASN A 30 -2.63 -14.83 -0.03
N LEU A 31 -1.84 -13.95 -0.62
CA LEU A 31 -2.36 -12.82 -1.40
C LEU A 31 -3.08 -13.44 -2.60
N ARG A 32 -4.41 -13.25 -2.69
CA ARG A 32 -5.19 -13.64 -3.87
C ARG A 32 -4.70 -12.81 -5.06
N GLY A 33 -4.21 -13.48 -6.12
CA GLY A 33 -3.80 -12.86 -7.38
C GLY A 33 -2.38 -13.21 -7.84
N ARG A 34 -2.09 -12.94 -9.12
CA ARG A 34 -0.72 -13.00 -9.67
C ARG A 34 0.08 -11.82 -9.13
N ARG A 35 1.16 -12.09 -8.38
CA ARG A 35 2.12 -11.06 -7.98
C ARG A 35 2.76 -10.46 -9.23
N GLY A 36 2.91 -9.13 -9.26
CA GLY A 36 3.57 -8.44 -10.38
C GLY A 36 2.71 -8.23 -11.62
N GLY A 37 1.38 -8.41 -11.56
CA GLY A 37 0.50 -8.13 -12.70
C GLY A 37 0.54 -6.67 -13.18
N LEU A 38 0.99 -5.74 -12.33
CA LEU A 38 1.19 -4.33 -12.65
C LEU A 38 2.68 -3.94 -12.71
N LYS A 39 3.58 -4.91 -12.90
CA LYS A 39 5.03 -4.62 -12.97
C LYS A 39 5.35 -3.66 -14.11
N ASP A 40 4.68 -3.86 -15.25
CA ASP A 40 4.94 -3.11 -16.48
C ASP A 40 3.99 -1.89 -16.61
N MET A 41 3.30 -1.52 -15.53
CA MET A 41 2.38 -0.38 -15.52
C MET A 41 3.10 0.92 -15.87
N LEU A 42 4.36 1.08 -15.42
CA LEU A 42 5.20 2.24 -15.74
C LEU A 42 5.75 2.23 -17.18
N GLU A 43 5.62 1.12 -17.91
CA GLU A 43 5.98 1.05 -19.33
C GLU A 43 4.85 1.61 -20.23
N MET A 44 3.67 1.83 -19.66
CA MET A 44 2.56 2.47 -20.38
C MET A 44 2.84 3.96 -20.66
N PRO A 45 2.23 4.53 -21.71
CA PRO A 45 2.31 5.95 -21.98
C PRO A 45 1.86 6.80 -20.79
N LEU A 46 2.54 7.93 -20.59
CA LEU A 46 2.29 8.85 -19.48
C LEU A 46 0.83 9.31 -19.39
N ASP A 47 0.19 9.55 -20.53
CA ASP A 47 -1.19 10.01 -20.59
C ASP A 47 -2.17 9.00 -19.99
N VAL A 48 -1.91 7.70 -20.19
CA VAL A 48 -2.72 6.63 -19.60
C VAL A 48 -2.52 6.58 -18.09
N LEU A 49 -1.28 6.70 -17.63
CA LEU A 49 -0.95 6.73 -16.20
C LEU A 49 -1.61 7.93 -15.50
N MET A 50 -1.50 9.12 -16.09
CA MET A 50 -2.16 10.32 -15.58
C MET A 50 -3.68 10.15 -15.56
N GLY A 51 -4.26 9.59 -16.62
CA GLY A 51 -5.68 9.25 -16.68
C GLY A 51 -6.09 8.39 -15.49
N ILE A 52 -5.41 7.26 -15.24
CA ILE A 52 -5.71 6.38 -14.10
C ILE A 52 -5.59 7.15 -12.77
N PHE A 53 -4.48 7.86 -12.58
CA PHE A 53 -4.16 8.49 -11.30
C PHE A 53 -5.05 9.68 -10.95
N THR A 54 -5.56 10.41 -11.94
CA THR A 54 -6.51 11.51 -11.71
C THR A 54 -7.86 11.04 -11.15
N PHE A 55 -8.27 9.80 -11.45
CA PHE A 55 -9.48 9.19 -10.90
C PHE A 55 -9.25 8.50 -9.55
N MET A 56 -8.00 8.35 -9.11
CA MET A 56 -7.72 7.73 -7.81
C MET A 56 -7.94 8.71 -6.68
N HIS A 57 -8.31 8.17 -5.51
CA HIS A 57 -8.40 8.95 -4.29
C HIS A 57 -6.99 9.46 -3.89
N PRO A 58 -6.83 10.72 -3.45
CA PRO A 58 -5.52 11.30 -3.12
C PRO A 58 -4.74 10.50 -2.07
N ARG A 59 -5.46 9.90 -1.11
CA ARG A 59 -4.89 8.95 -0.14
C ARG A 59 -4.21 7.75 -0.80
N ASP A 60 -4.84 7.17 -1.81
CA ASP A 60 -4.34 5.97 -2.49
C ASP A 60 -3.16 6.31 -3.39
N LEU A 61 -3.19 7.51 -3.99
CA LEU A 61 -2.07 8.06 -4.76
C LEU A 61 -0.82 8.22 -3.88
N LEU A 62 -0.96 8.73 -2.65
CA LEU A 62 0.16 8.84 -1.72
C LEU A 62 0.64 7.47 -1.23
N ASN A 63 -0.28 6.53 -0.99
CA ASN A 63 0.10 5.15 -0.70
C ASN A 63 0.90 4.53 -1.85
N LEU A 64 0.47 4.74 -3.09
CA LEU A 64 1.16 4.23 -4.28
C LEU A 64 2.59 4.79 -4.36
N ALA A 65 2.76 6.10 -4.14
CA ALA A 65 4.07 6.75 -4.08
C ALA A 65 4.98 6.15 -3.00
N ARG A 66 4.43 5.62 -1.90
CA ARG A 66 5.21 4.98 -0.82
C ARG A 66 5.57 3.52 -1.10
N THR A 67 4.92 2.86 -2.07
CA THR A 67 5.14 1.43 -2.34
C THR A 67 6.29 1.15 -3.30
N ASN A 68 6.57 2.06 -4.24
CA ASN A 68 7.59 1.89 -5.28
C ASN A 68 8.38 3.18 -5.48
N THR A 69 9.70 3.07 -5.60
CA THR A 69 10.59 4.20 -5.88
C THR A 69 10.26 4.88 -7.21
N ALA A 70 9.88 4.13 -8.25
CA ALA A 70 9.51 4.71 -9.54
C ALA A 70 8.19 5.50 -9.50
N PHE A 71 7.20 5.03 -8.73
CA PHE A 71 5.99 5.81 -8.48
C PHE A 71 6.28 7.03 -7.62
N ARG A 72 7.20 6.90 -6.66
CA ARG A 72 7.63 8.02 -5.84
C ARG A 72 8.22 9.14 -6.67
N THR A 73 9.16 8.83 -7.57
CA THR A 73 9.80 9.84 -8.42
C THR A 73 8.77 10.51 -9.32
N PHE A 74 7.86 9.73 -9.92
CA PHE A 74 6.84 10.28 -10.81
C PHE A 74 5.78 11.13 -10.09
N LEU A 75 5.22 10.63 -8.98
CA LEU A 75 4.09 11.26 -8.29
C LEU A 75 4.51 12.44 -7.41
N LEU A 76 5.74 12.48 -6.91
CA LEU A 76 6.22 13.60 -6.08
C LEU A 76 6.95 14.67 -6.89
N GLU A 77 7.11 14.50 -8.19
CA GLU A 77 7.69 15.52 -9.05
C GLU A 77 6.74 16.70 -9.26
N ARG A 78 7.30 17.88 -9.51
CA ARG A 78 6.53 19.11 -9.73
C ARG A 78 5.57 18.99 -10.93
N SER A 79 5.91 18.17 -11.93
CA SER A 79 5.04 17.87 -13.08
C SER A 79 3.70 17.24 -12.67
N ALA A 80 3.66 16.49 -11.57
CA ALA A 80 2.45 15.84 -11.06
C ALA A 80 1.53 16.77 -10.26
N GLN A 81 1.86 18.05 -10.05
CA GLN A 81 1.01 18.98 -9.27
C GLN A 81 -0.43 19.04 -9.79
N GLN A 82 -0.60 19.14 -11.11
CA GLN A 82 -1.93 19.19 -11.72
C GLN A 82 -2.72 17.90 -11.48
N LEU A 83 -2.04 16.77 -11.44
CA LEU A 83 -2.64 15.47 -11.16
C LEU A 83 -3.19 15.42 -9.73
N TRP A 84 -2.45 15.92 -8.74
CA TRP A 84 -2.92 15.99 -7.36
C TRP A 84 -4.12 16.93 -7.20
N LYS A 85 -4.10 18.09 -7.86
CA LYS A 85 -5.24 19.02 -7.86
C LYS A 85 -6.50 18.37 -8.43
N SER A 86 -6.37 17.67 -9.56
CA SER A 86 -7.47 16.92 -10.17
C SER A 86 -7.98 15.81 -9.26
N SER A 87 -7.08 15.03 -8.65
CA SER A 87 -7.46 13.97 -7.70
C SER A 87 -8.20 14.53 -6.47
N MET A 88 -7.74 15.66 -5.90
CA MET A 88 -8.40 16.31 -4.77
C MET A 88 -9.77 16.89 -5.14
N ALA A 89 -9.96 17.40 -6.36
CA ALA A 89 -11.24 17.93 -6.81
C ALA A 89 -12.36 16.88 -6.78
N HIS A 90 -12.02 15.59 -6.91
CA HIS A 90 -13.00 14.50 -6.82
C HIS A 90 -13.46 14.19 -5.39
N VAL A 91 -12.71 14.60 -4.36
CA VAL A 91 -13.04 14.24 -2.97
C VAL A 91 -14.16 15.09 -2.38
N GLY A 92 -14.44 16.27 -2.96
CA GLY A 92 -15.46 17.19 -2.42
C GLY A 92 -15.08 17.76 -1.04
N ASP A 93 -15.54 18.98 -0.75
CA ASP A 93 -15.46 19.60 0.59
C ASP A 93 -14.07 19.72 1.25
N LEU A 94 -13.00 19.62 0.46
CA LEU A 94 -11.63 19.79 0.95
C LEU A 94 -11.23 21.28 0.93
N PRO A 95 -10.59 21.81 1.99
CA PRO A 95 -10.01 23.14 1.92
C PRO A 95 -8.97 23.22 0.80
N PRO A 96 -8.78 24.41 0.20
CA PRO A 96 -7.69 24.61 -0.74
C PRO A 96 -6.35 24.36 -0.05
N CYS A 97 -5.40 23.76 -0.77
CA CYS A 97 -4.06 23.52 -0.26
C CYS A 97 -3.39 24.87 0.10
N PRO A 98 -2.82 25.01 1.32
CA PRO A 98 -2.11 26.22 1.73
C PRO A 98 -0.89 26.51 0.83
N THR A 99 -0.61 27.78 0.54
CA THR A 99 0.48 28.20 -0.36
C THR A 99 1.88 27.77 0.09
N TYR A 100 2.08 27.54 1.40
CA TYR A 100 3.36 27.13 1.98
C TYR A 100 3.58 25.60 1.96
N MET A 101 2.66 24.83 1.39
CA MET A 101 2.66 23.37 1.42
C MET A 101 2.44 22.81 0.03
N SER A 102 3.05 21.67 -0.26
CA SER A 102 2.78 20.94 -1.50
C SER A 102 1.55 20.03 -1.34
N GLU A 103 0.87 19.73 -2.44
CA GLU A 103 -0.34 18.90 -2.46
C GLU A 103 -0.14 17.52 -1.79
N PRO A 104 0.97 16.78 -2.03
CA PRO A 104 1.20 15.49 -1.36
C PRO A 104 1.37 15.63 0.16
N GLU A 105 2.01 16.71 0.62
CA GLU A 105 2.18 17.00 2.05
C GLU A 105 0.85 17.33 2.71
N TYR A 106 0.00 18.10 2.01
CA TYR A 106 -1.33 18.46 2.47
C TYR A 106 -2.23 17.22 2.61
N ILE A 107 -2.21 16.33 1.61
CA ILE A 107 -2.92 15.05 1.64
C ILE A 107 -2.42 14.15 2.76
N ASN A 108 -1.11 14.14 3.02
CA ASN A 108 -0.55 13.40 4.14
C ASN A 108 -1.12 13.88 5.48
N LEU A 109 -1.27 15.20 5.67
CA LEU A 109 -1.89 15.77 6.87
C LEU A 109 -3.39 15.44 6.98
N LEU A 110 -4.11 15.44 5.87
CA LEU A 110 -5.56 15.23 5.88
C LEU A 110 -5.97 13.78 6.14
N PHE A 111 -5.29 12.82 5.51
CA PHE A 111 -5.76 11.43 5.47
C PHE A 111 -4.94 10.46 6.34
N PHE A 112 -3.82 10.89 6.90
CA PHE A 112 -2.94 10.03 7.67
C PHE A 112 -2.75 10.56 9.09
N THR A 113 -2.70 9.62 10.04
CA THR A 113 -2.49 9.91 11.46
C THR A 113 -1.01 9.88 11.83
N HIS A 114 -0.12 10.17 10.89
CA HIS A 114 1.32 10.11 11.07
C HIS A 114 1.91 11.52 11.18
N CYS A 115 2.97 11.67 11.97
CA CYS A 115 3.71 12.92 12.04
C CYS A 115 4.22 13.31 10.65
N HIS A 116 3.88 14.51 10.21
CA HIS A 116 4.35 15.06 8.96
C HIS A 116 5.76 15.62 9.16
N VAL A 117 6.78 14.85 8.77
CA VAL A 117 8.17 15.31 8.78
C VAL A 117 8.50 15.88 7.41
N ARG A 118 8.63 17.21 7.31
CA ARG A 118 9.22 17.84 6.13
C ARG A 118 10.71 17.50 6.09
N ILE A 119 11.09 16.51 5.30
CA ILE A 119 12.50 16.30 4.98
C ILE A 119 12.83 17.30 3.88
N ALA A 120 13.46 18.41 4.25
CA ALA A 120 13.83 19.53 3.38
C ALA A 120 14.91 19.18 2.32
N SER A 121 15.17 17.91 2.06
CA SER A 121 16.18 17.46 1.10
C SER A 121 15.73 16.16 0.45
N TRP A 122 15.14 16.31 -0.73
CA TRP A 122 15.05 15.24 -1.73
C TRP A 122 15.28 15.91 -3.08
N MET A 123 16.55 16.20 -3.34
CA MET A 123 17.13 16.42 -4.67
C MET A 123 18.14 15.28 -4.89
#